data_AF-K8WLF4-F1
#
_entry.id   AF-K8WLF4-F1
#
_cell.length_a   1.000
_cell.length_b   1.000
_cell.length_c   1.000
_cell.angle_alpha   90.00
_cell.angle_beta   90.00
_cell.angle_gamma   90.00
#
_symmetry.space_group_name_H-M   'P 1'
#
loop_
_entity.id
_entity.type
_entity.pdbx_description
1 polymer ?
#
loop_
_entity_poly.entity_id
_entity_poly.type
_entity_poly.pdbx_seq_one_letter_code
_entity_poly.pdbx_strand_id
1 'polypeptide(L)'
;MINMDVTIKKINQNAIEIQKSFAFGKGECAKYVKLALIHGGASIENSGIRSAKDYGPWLIENGFTPVPGAKAQKEGISYSLLGQQKGDIVIIERLKKPNKPESIHGHIALFDGKHWVSDFVQQRGFYPNQEYRDEGTSFVLYRYSGNQSVEEEKEEKSGAKLIKIVYPIPKNERGQEFSNLDEIMAHVSGESTGNYLLGRNGMWHSGIHITNATTPWCALSGNAITEKANFPIPYKGQQAIRCMADGEIVAYRMNQDYLPLGWKAGNLNLSGSFVLVRHYIQPGETQKSGLHFYTLYMHLAPYSAYKANPTWIVQDTLPTYLPEWKAVAGTNAYKDQNKLDSLPKGSIISWDKHDSQRQLRAANGRLYGLVTIEKLASTSKLNVGDQCWTLVDNNNVLPEREPSWWKQLASPAKEMMQFDKVVSLTTPITIKAGDSIGHMGFYQAPKEQGIDSRYQVHIECISSDENLPQFLQNPDKVGHDKP
;
A
#
# COMPACT_ATOMS: atom_id res chain seq x y z
N MET A 1 12.39 23.37 6.36
CA MET A 1 11.88 22.90 7.65
C MET A 1 13.06 22.88 8.61
N ILE A 2 12.94 23.48 9.80
CA ILE A 2 14.03 23.56 10.79
C ILE A 2 14.27 22.17 11.38
N ASN A 3 15.50 21.68 11.31
CA ASN A 3 15.96 20.48 12.01
C ASN A 3 16.34 20.86 13.45
N MET A 4 15.50 20.48 14.42
CA MET A 4 15.68 20.88 15.81
C MET A 4 16.83 20.14 16.51
N ASP A 5 17.16 18.92 16.11
CA ASP A 5 18.30 18.20 16.69
C ASP A 5 19.63 18.84 16.29
N VAL A 6 19.76 19.25 15.02
CA VAL A 6 20.90 20.04 14.55
C VAL A 6 20.98 21.38 15.27
N THR A 7 19.83 22.05 15.46
CA THR A 7 19.73 23.31 16.23
C THR A 7 20.22 23.12 17.66
N ILE A 8 19.71 22.11 18.36
CA ILE A 8 20.05 21.79 19.76
C ILE A 8 21.53 21.44 19.90
N LYS A 9 22.06 20.62 18.99
CA LYS A 9 23.48 20.28 18.97
C LYS A 9 24.33 21.54 18.81
N LYS A 10 23.93 22.45 17.92
CA LYS A 10 24.65 23.69 17.65
C LYS A 10 24.61 24.66 18.84
N ILE A 11 23.46 24.85 19.49
CA ILE A 11 23.37 25.76 20.64
C ILE A 11 24.20 25.22 21.82
N ASN A 12 24.17 23.91 22.07
CA ASN A 12 24.97 23.28 23.12
C ASN A 12 26.48 23.41 22.86
N GLN A 13 26.92 23.16 21.62
CA GLN A 13 28.33 23.38 21.24
C GLN A 13 28.77 24.83 21.44
N ASN A 14 27.95 25.80 21.02
CA ASN A 14 28.25 27.21 21.20
C ASN A 14 28.33 27.57 22.69
N ALA A 15 27.37 27.12 23.51
CA ALA A 15 27.34 27.37 24.94
C ALA A 15 28.57 26.81 25.65
N ILE A 16 28.96 25.56 25.37
CA ILE A 16 30.16 24.93 25.94
C ILE A 16 31.42 25.73 25.58
N GLU A 17 31.55 26.17 24.33
CA GLU A 17 32.71 26.93 23.88
C GLU A 17 32.79 28.30 24.57
N ILE A 18 31.66 29.00 24.69
CA ILE A 18 31.58 30.28 25.39
C ILE A 18 31.94 30.11 26.87
N GLN A 19 31.47 29.04 27.51
CA GLN A 19 31.68 28.77 28.93
C GLN A 19 33.14 28.47 29.29
N LYS A 20 34.01 28.16 28.31
CA LYS A 20 35.47 28.10 28.54
C LYS A 20 36.07 29.43 28.96
N SER A 21 35.46 30.56 28.54
CA SER A 21 35.96 31.91 28.84
C SER A 21 34.98 32.74 29.66
N PHE A 22 33.69 32.40 29.68
CA PHE A 22 32.64 33.16 30.35
C PHE A 22 31.64 32.22 31.05
N ALA A 23 31.83 31.99 32.35
CA ALA A 23 31.04 31.01 33.12
C ALA A 23 29.51 31.23 33.05
N PHE A 24 29.07 32.48 32.90
CA PHE A 24 27.66 32.89 32.87
C PHE A 24 27.24 33.52 31.53
N GLY A 25 27.88 33.14 30.43
CA GLY A 25 27.59 33.68 29.09
C GLY A 25 28.21 35.06 28.81
N LYS A 26 28.01 35.58 27.59
CA LYS A 26 28.54 36.87 27.13
C LYS A 26 27.49 37.97 27.06
N GLY A 27 26.24 37.69 27.44
CA GLY A 27 25.11 38.60 27.24
C GLY A 27 24.66 38.65 25.77
N GLU A 28 24.97 37.60 24.99
CA GLU A 28 24.67 37.51 23.55
C GLU A 28 23.61 36.42 23.27
N CYS A 29 22.70 36.17 24.22
CA CYS A 29 21.70 35.08 24.14
C CYS A 29 20.94 35.06 22.81
N ALA A 30 20.44 36.22 22.36
CA ALA A 30 19.73 36.37 21.08
C ALA A 30 20.57 35.97 19.86
N LYS A 31 21.86 36.34 19.84
CA LYS A 31 22.77 36.00 18.75
C LYS A 31 22.98 34.50 18.66
N TYR A 32 23.23 33.83 19.78
CA TYR A 32 23.56 32.40 19.78
C TYR A 32 22.35 31.51 19.53
N VAL A 33 21.17 31.85 20.07
CA VAL A 33 19.92 31.16 19.75
C VAL A 33 19.58 31.33 18.26
N LYS A 34 19.70 32.54 17.71
CA LYS A 34 19.53 32.78 16.26
C LYS A 34 20.49 31.96 15.41
N LEU A 35 21.78 32.00 15.72
CA LEU A 35 22.80 31.26 14.95
C LEU A 35 22.53 29.75 14.96
N ALA A 36 22.06 29.21 16.09
CA ALA A 36 21.66 27.81 16.17
C ALA A 36 20.44 27.52 15.29
N LEU A 37 19.42 28.38 15.31
CA LEU A 37 18.20 28.21 14.50
C LEU A 37 18.49 28.30 13.00
N ILE A 38 19.29 29.29 12.57
CA ILE A 38 19.71 29.41 11.17
C ILE A 38 20.52 28.17 10.75
N HIS A 39 21.41 27.68 11.63
CA HIS A 39 22.15 26.45 11.36
C HIS A 39 21.24 25.22 11.25
N GLY A 40 20.11 25.21 11.95
CA GLY A 40 19.04 24.22 11.81
C GLY A 40 18.16 24.40 10.58
N GLY A 41 18.30 25.49 9.81
CA GLY A 41 17.52 25.76 8.61
C GLY A 41 16.42 26.82 8.76
N ALA A 42 16.46 27.65 9.80
CA ALA A 42 15.64 28.86 9.89
C ALA A 42 16.08 29.91 8.85
N SER A 43 15.13 30.71 8.34
CA SER A 43 15.40 31.76 7.36
C SER A 43 16.30 32.86 7.94
N ILE A 44 17.27 33.31 7.16
CA ILE A 44 18.11 34.46 7.53
C ILE A 44 17.37 35.80 7.36
N GLU A 45 16.28 35.81 6.59
CA GLU A 45 15.47 37.00 6.36
C GLU A 45 14.87 37.50 7.68
N ASN A 46 14.78 38.82 7.85
CA ASN A 46 14.29 39.51 9.05
C ASN A 46 15.00 39.16 10.38
N SER A 47 16.07 38.37 10.35
CA SER A 47 16.80 37.89 11.54
C SER A 47 17.71 38.95 12.19
N GLY A 48 17.69 40.20 11.70
CA GLY A 48 18.49 41.35 12.16
C GLY A 48 18.12 41.90 13.55
N ILE A 49 17.33 41.16 14.34
CA ILE A 49 16.81 41.57 15.64
C ILE A 49 17.92 41.53 16.70
N ARG A 50 18.05 42.62 17.46
CA ARG A 50 19.09 42.79 18.48
C ARG A 50 18.65 42.36 19.88
N SER A 51 17.48 42.79 20.33
CA SER A 51 16.98 42.48 21.68
C SER A 51 16.27 41.13 21.70
N ALA A 52 16.53 40.31 22.72
CA ALA A 52 15.91 39.00 22.89
C ALA A 52 14.37 39.08 23.00
N LYS A 53 13.85 40.07 23.73
CA LYS A 53 12.40 40.29 23.91
C LYS A 53 11.63 40.50 22.59
N ASP A 54 12.31 40.92 21.53
CA ASP A 54 11.68 41.30 20.25
C ASP A 54 11.69 40.15 19.22
N TYR A 55 12.17 38.94 19.57
CA TYR A 55 12.31 37.81 18.62
C TYR A 55 11.00 37.10 18.25
N GLY A 56 9.89 37.36 18.95
CA GLY A 56 8.62 36.66 18.77
C GLY A 56 8.12 36.61 17.31
N PRO A 57 8.00 37.76 16.61
CA PRO A 57 7.57 37.78 15.21
C PRO A 57 8.43 36.93 14.28
N TRP A 58 9.76 36.97 14.42
CA TRP A 58 10.67 36.17 13.59
C TRP A 58 10.57 34.67 13.87
N LEU A 59 10.29 34.27 15.12
CA LEU A 59 9.98 32.87 15.44
C LEU A 59 8.69 32.42 14.73
N ILE A 60 7.66 33.26 14.70
CA ILE A 60 6.39 32.95 14.02
C ILE A 60 6.60 32.80 12.51
N GLU A 61 7.35 33.70 11.88
CA GLU A 61 7.75 33.58 10.46
C GLU A 61 8.48 32.27 10.15
N ASN A 62 9.20 31.73 11.14
CA ASN A 62 9.96 30.49 11.05
C ASN A 62 9.18 29.26 11.53
N GLY A 63 7.85 29.34 11.62
CA GLY A 63 6.98 28.18 11.90
C GLY A 63 6.88 27.81 13.38
N PHE A 64 7.24 28.70 14.29
CA PHE A 64 6.92 28.55 15.69
C PHE A 64 5.55 29.14 16.02
N THR A 65 4.90 28.57 17.03
CA THR A 65 3.64 29.08 17.56
C THR A 65 3.77 29.35 19.06
N PRO A 66 3.20 30.45 19.58
CA PRO A 66 3.12 30.67 21.03
C PRO A 66 2.33 29.54 21.69
N VAL A 67 2.80 29.04 22.83
CA VAL A 67 2.12 28.01 23.63
C VAL A 67 1.17 28.71 24.61
N PRO A 68 -0.16 28.65 24.40
CA PRO A 68 -1.11 29.36 25.27
C PRO A 68 -1.10 28.78 26.68
N GLY A 69 -1.08 29.65 27.69
CA GLY A 69 -1.19 29.24 29.09
C GLY A 69 0.06 28.57 29.66
N ALA A 70 1.23 28.71 29.04
CA ALA A 70 2.50 28.27 29.62
C ALA A 70 2.71 28.92 31.01
N LYS A 71 2.97 28.09 32.04
CA LYS A 71 3.14 28.53 33.43
C LYS A 71 4.49 28.10 33.97
N ALA A 72 5.15 29.00 34.69
CA ALA A 72 6.35 28.67 35.44
C ALA A 72 6.02 27.78 36.65
N GLN A 73 6.84 26.77 36.87
CA GLN A 73 6.82 25.89 38.03
C GLN A 73 8.17 25.97 38.74
N LYS A 74 8.16 25.99 40.07
CA LYS A 74 9.37 26.01 40.89
C LYS A 74 9.45 24.72 41.70
N GLU A 75 10.56 24.01 41.55
CA GLU A 75 10.89 22.81 42.33
C GLU A 75 12.25 23.01 43.00
N GLY A 76 12.22 23.23 44.32
CA GLY A 76 13.42 23.61 45.07
C GLY A 76 14.04 24.91 44.56
N ILE A 77 15.25 24.81 43.99
CA ILE A 77 16.01 25.94 43.43
C ILE A 77 15.88 26.08 41.91
N SER A 78 15.16 25.18 41.25
CA SER A 78 15.04 25.09 39.79
C SER A 78 13.68 25.59 39.30
N TYR A 79 13.68 26.24 38.14
CA TYR A 79 12.48 26.75 37.46
C TYR A 79 12.24 26.00 36.14
N SER A 80 11.05 25.46 35.95
CA SER A 80 10.61 24.84 34.70
C SER A 80 9.34 25.53 34.19
N LEU A 81 8.95 25.22 32.96
CA LEU A 81 7.66 25.56 32.39
C LEU A 81 6.82 24.28 32.30
N LEU A 82 5.60 24.32 32.80
CA LEU A 82 4.68 23.18 32.76
C LEU A 82 4.48 22.73 31.31
N GLY A 83 4.80 21.47 31.01
CA GLY A 83 4.67 20.91 29.67
C GLY A 83 5.70 21.40 28.65
N GLN A 84 6.86 21.93 29.10
CA GLN A 84 7.99 22.23 28.20
C GLN A 84 8.44 20.98 27.42
N GLN A 85 8.79 21.16 26.16
CA GLN A 85 9.22 20.11 25.25
C GLN A 85 10.59 20.45 24.66
N LYS A 86 11.38 19.42 24.36
CA LYS A 86 12.66 19.57 23.66
C LYS A 86 12.44 20.39 22.37
N GLY A 87 13.24 21.44 22.19
CA GLY A 87 13.13 22.39 21.08
C GLY A 87 12.28 23.62 21.34
N ASP A 88 11.60 23.70 22.49
CA ASP A 88 10.88 24.91 22.88
C ASP A 88 11.83 26.10 23.04
N ILE A 89 11.36 27.29 22.69
CA ILE A 89 12.09 28.55 22.87
C ILE A 89 11.29 29.44 23.82
N VAL A 90 11.94 29.94 24.86
CA VAL A 90 11.36 30.95 25.74
C VAL A 90 11.92 32.32 25.38
N ILE A 91 11.03 33.31 25.28
CA ILE A 91 11.38 34.73 25.26
C ILE A 91 10.91 35.34 26.57
N ILE A 92 11.82 35.92 27.32
CA ILE A 92 11.59 36.57 28.61
C ILE A 92 11.71 38.08 28.41
N GLU A 93 10.74 38.81 28.96
CA GLU A 93 10.67 40.26 28.85
C GLU A 93 11.83 40.95 29.60
N ARG A 94 12.05 42.24 29.36
CA ARG A 94 13.05 43.01 30.12
C ARG A 94 12.72 43.09 31.62
N LEU A 95 13.76 43.12 32.45
CA LEU A 95 13.63 43.47 33.87
C LEU A 95 13.14 44.92 34.02
N LYS A 96 12.25 45.17 34.99
CA LYS A 96 11.75 46.53 35.28
C LYS A 96 12.80 47.42 35.93
N LYS A 97 13.67 46.84 36.77
CA LYS A 97 14.74 47.54 37.49
C LYS A 97 16.04 46.73 37.44
N PRO A 98 16.71 46.65 36.30
CA PRO A 98 17.90 45.82 36.16
C PRO A 98 19.10 46.41 36.92
N ASN A 99 19.88 45.57 37.59
CA ASN A 99 21.17 46.02 38.16
C ASN A 99 22.22 46.26 37.08
N LYS A 100 22.05 45.65 35.90
CA LYS A 100 22.96 45.80 34.75
C LYS A 100 22.24 46.37 33.52
N PRO A 101 22.77 47.41 32.86
CA PRO A 101 22.13 48.07 31.73
C PRO A 101 21.72 47.13 30.59
N GLU A 102 22.48 46.08 30.32
CA GLU A 102 22.23 45.10 29.26
C GLU A 102 20.95 44.25 29.46
N SER A 103 20.41 44.20 30.67
CA SER A 103 19.20 43.40 30.95
C SER A 103 17.90 44.05 30.42
N ILE A 104 17.98 45.25 29.84
CA ILE A 104 16.86 45.90 29.14
C ILE A 104 16.44 45.17 27.86
N HIS A 105 17.28 44.27 27.35
CA HIS A 105 17.06 43.53 26.10
C HIS A 105 16.22 42.25 26.28
N GLY A 106 15.83 41.92 27.51
CA GLY A 106 15.17 40.65 27.84
C GLY A 106 16.13 39.47 27.72
N HIS A 107 15.58 38.26 27.68
CA HIS A 107 16.37 37.03 27.53
C HIS A 107 15.68 36.03 26.60
N ILE A 108 16.47 35.18 25.93
CA ILE A 108 15.95 34.11 25.06
C ILE A 108 16.78 32.85 25.27
N ALA A 109 16.11 31.71 25.37
CA ALA A 109 16.77 30.41 25.54
C ALA A 109 15.97 29.31 24.84
N LEU A 110 16.68 28.26 24.43
CA LEU A 110 16.12 27.05 23.83
C LEU A 110 16.20 25.90 24.83
N PHE A 111 15.16 25.07 24.94
CA PHE A 111 15.17 23.89 25.81
C PHE A 111 15.73 22.68 25.07
N ASP A 112 16.85 22.12 25.53
CA ASP A 112 17.53 21.00 24.85
C ASP A 112 16.95 19.61 25.20
N GLY A 113 15.92 19.58 26.04
CA GLY A 113 15.33 18.36 26.61
C GLY A 113 15.75 18.12 28.07
N LYS A 114 16.81 18.78 28.54
CA LYS A 114 17.30 18.68 29.93
C LYS A 114 17.55 20.04 30.58
N HIS A 115 18.15 20.99 29.86
CA HIS A 115 18.46 22.34 30.31
C HIS A 115 17.93 23.38 29.33
N TRP A 116 17.74 24.59 29.85
CA TRP A 116 17.57 25.78 29.01
C TRP A 116 18.94 26.30 28.60
N VAL A 117 19.12 26.59 27.32
CA VAL A 117 20.41 26.91 26.71
C VAL A 117 20.30 28.18 25.89
N SER A 118 21.18 29.14 26.17
CA SER A 118 21.34 30.38 25.41
C SER A 118 22.77 30.47 24.87
N ASP A 119 23.45 31.58 25.14
CA ASP A 119 24.90 31.71 25.12
C ASP A 119 25.62 30.96 26.27
N PHE A 120 24.89 30.29 27.16
CA PHE A 120 25.40 29.37 28.18
C PHE A 120 24.32 28.35 28.58
N VAL A 121 24.71 27.28 29.29
CA VAL A 121 23.77 26.29 29.83
C VAL A 121 23.22 26.77 31.19
N GLN A 122 21.91 26.93 31.30
CA GLN A 122 21.23 27.46 32.48
C GLN A 122 20.88 26.35 33.48
N GLN A 123 21.62 26.31 34.59
CA GLN A 123 21.52 25.22 35.58
C GLN A 123 20.27 25.27 36.48
N ARG A 124 19.62 26.43 36.59
CA ARG A 124 18.49 26.66 37.51
C ARG A 124 17.17 26.91 36.80
N GLY A 125 17.07 26.54 35.53
CA GLY A 125 15.85 26.71 34.75
C GLY A 125 15.91 27.79 33.69
N PHE A 126 14.74 28.18 33.19
CA PHE A 126 14.59 29.09 32.05
C PHE A 126 14.93 30.55 32.39
N TYR A 127 14.80 30.99 33.64
CA TYR A 127 15.30 32.29 34.09
C TYR A 127 16.82 32.28 34.22
N PRO A 128 17.55 33.17 33.51
CA PRO A 128 19.01 33.06 33.37
C PRO A 128 19.77 33.38 34.67
N ASN A 129 19.22 34.23 35.54
CA ASN A 129 19.88 34.65 36.77
C ASN A 129 18.86 34.94 37.89
N GLN A 130 19.36 35.39 39.05
CA GLN A 130 18.53 35.58 40.24
C GLN A 130 17.54 36.74 40.10
N GLU A 131 17.92 37.82 39.42
CA GLU A 131 17.05 39.01 39.25
C GLU A 131 15.76 38.64 38.50
N TYR A 132 15.88 37.87 37.42
CA TYR A 132 14.73 37.37 36.66
C TYR A 132 13.81 36.45 37.49
N ARG A 133 14.40 35.66 38.40
CA ARG A 133 13.65 34.78 39.31
C ARG A 133 12.91 35.56 40.39
N ASP A 134 13.56 36.57 40.96
CA ASP A 134 12.99 37.39 42.03
C ASP A 134 11.87 38.30 41.52
N GLU A 135 12.01 38.85 40.30
CA GLU A 135 10.95 39.66 39.67
C GLU A 135 9.79 38.80 39.12
N GLY A 136 10.03 37.53 38.80
CA GLY A 136 9.04 36.67 38.15
C GLY A 136 8.68 37.19 36.76
N THR A 137 9.68 37.64 35.99
CA THR A 137 9.50 38.39 34.75
C THR A 137 8.64 37.62 33.74
N SER A 138 7.73 38.33 33.07
CA SER A 138 6.84 37.75 32.08
C SER A 138 7.62 37.11 30.92
N PHE A 139 7.09 36.03 30.37
CA PHE A 139 7.69 35.31 29.26
C PHE A 139 6.62 34.81 28.29
N VAL A 140 7.06 34.44 27.09
CA VAL A 140 6.27 33.72 26.10
C VAL A 140 7.06 32.49 25.68
N LEU A 141 6.39 31.34 25.69
CA LEU A 141 6.94 30.07 25.21
C LEU A 141 6.52 29.87 23.76
N TYR A 142 7.46 29.48 22.91
CA TYR A 142 7.27 29.20 21.49
C TYR A 142 7.63 27.75 21.20
N ARG A 143 6.76 27.08 20.43
CA ARG A 143 6.95 25.69 20.01
C ARG A 143 6.94 25.58 18.51
N TYR A 144 7.94 24.87 17.97
CA TYR A 144 8.03 24.60 16.54
C TYR A 144 7.06 23.47 16.17
N SER A 145 6.15 23.72 15.21
CA SER A 145 5.15 22.74 14.80
C SER A 145 5.70 21.63 13.90
N GLY A 146 6.94 21.74 13.41
CA GLY A 146 7.59 20.73 12.59
C GLY A 146 8.33 19.64 13.37
N ASN A 147 8.23 19.62 14.70
CA ASN A 147 8.81 18.58 15.55
C ASN A 147 7.78 17.49 15.87
N GLN A 148 7.66 16.49 15.01
CA GLN A 148 7.53 15.13 15.54
C GLN A 148 8.94 14.72 15.98
N SER A 149 9.09 14.43 17.26
CA SER A 149 10.35 14.15 17.95
C SER A 149 11.04 12.91 17.37
N VAL A 150 12.24 13.10 16.82
CA VAL A 150 13.25 12.04 16.73
C VAL A 150 13.95 12.00 18.10
N GLU A 151 13.38 11.26 19.04
CA GLU A 151 14.16 10.74 20.15
C GLU A 151 15.06 9.66 19.58
N GLU A 152 16.37 9.71 19.86
CA GLU A 152 17.25 8.54 19.77
C GLU A 152 16.79 7.55 20.85
N GLU A 153 15.66 6.88 20.59
CA GLU A 153 15.45 5.55 21.12
C GLU A 153 16.66 4.72 20.72
N LYS A 154 17.21 3.95 21.67
CA LYS A 154 18.10 2.85 21.29
C LYS A 154 17.32 2.01 20.29
N GLU A 155 17.66 2.14 19.00
CA GLU A 155 16.91 1.51 17.91
C GLU A 155 16.80 0.02 18.18
N GLU A 156 15.58 -0.43 18.45
CA GLU A 156 15.30 -1.82 18.67
C GLU A 156 15.49 -2.53 17.33
N LYS A 157 16.63 -3.21 17.20
CA LYS A 157 16.93 -4.05 16.05
C LYS A 157 15.90 -5.16 16.00
N SER A 158 14.95 -5.02 15.08
CA SER A 158 13.87 -5.99 14.85
C SER A 158 14.20 -6.95 13.70
N GLY A 159 15.34 -6.74 13.03
CA GLY A 159 15.81 -7.55 11.91
C GLY A 159 15.04 -7.27 10.62
N ALA A 160 15.63 -7.67 9.49
CA ALA A 160 15.02 -7.47 8.18
C ALA A 160 13.72 -8.29 8.06
N LYS A 161 12.65 -7.65 7.58
CA LYS A 161 11.38 -8.28 7.21
C LYS A 161 11.22 -8.16 5.70
N LEU A 162 11.84 -9.08 5.00
CA LEU A 162 11.75 -9.18 3.54
C LEU A 162 10.43 -9.87 3.16
N ILE A 163 9.88 -9.45 2.02
CA ILE A 163 8.70 -10.07 1.41
C ILE A 163 9.08 -10.68 0.07
N LYS A 164 8.41 -11.76 -0.31
CA LYS A 164 8.56 -12.30 -1.66
C LYS A 164 7.96 -11.30 -2.65
N ILE A 165 8.66 -11.08 -3.76
CA ILE A 165 8.18 -10.25 -4.88
C ILE A 165 8.24 -11.09 -6.16
N VAL A 166 7.21 -11.01 -6.99
CA VAL A 166 7.10 -11.68 -8.29
C VAL A 166 6.46 -10.74 -9.31
N TYR A 167 6.61 -11.05 -10.61
CA TYR A 167 5.90 -10.31 -11.64
C TYR A 167 4.39 -10.58 -11.60
N PRO A 168 3.54 -9.55 -11.81
CA PRO A 168 2.08 -9.68 -11.70
C PRO A 168 1.45 -10.54 -12.79
N ILE A 169 2.22 -10.93 -13.80
CA ILE A 169 1.79 -11.76 -14.93
C ILE A 169 2.81 -12.88 -15.17
N PRO A 170 2.38 -14.04 -15.65
CA PRO A 170 3.28 -15.03 -16.22
C PRO A 170 3.64 -14.69 -17.66
N LYS A 171 4.76 -15.25 -18.13
CA LYS A 171 5.30 -15.11 -19.48
C LYS A 171 4.41 -15.70 -20.58
N ASN A 172 3.60 -16.70 -20.27
CA ASN A 172 2.74 -17.37 -21.24
C ASN A 172 1.56 -18.10 -20.57
N GLU A 173 0.70 -18.67 -21.41
CA GLU A 173 -0.49 -19.44 -21.01
C GLU A 173 -0.20 -20.66 -20.12
N ARG A 174 1.05 -21.14 -20.08
CA ARG A 174 1.46 -22.27 -19.22
C ARG A 174 1.88 -21.83 -17.83
N GLY A 175 1.89 -20.52 -17.55
CA GLY A 175 2.26 -19.99 -16.25
C GLY A 175 3.78 -19.93 -16.01
N GLN A 176 4.59 -19.94 -17.08
CA GLN A 176 6.05 -19.83 -16.94
C GLN A 176 6.46 -18.45 -16.44
N GLU A 177 7.51 -18.38 -15.65
CA GLU A 177 8.09 -17.12 -15.18
C GLU A 177 8.97 -16.47 -16.25
N PHE A 178 9.12 -15.15 -16.14
CA PHE A 178 10.16 -14.41 -16.85
C PHE A 178 11.52 -14.73 -16.23
N SER A 179 12.54 -14.93 -17.07
CA SER A 179 13.86 -15.36 -16.63
C SER A 179 14.68 -14.23 -15.99
N ASN A 180 14.41 -12.97 -16.38
CA ASN A 180 15.15 -11.79 -15.94
C ASN A 180 14.35 -10.50 -16.18
N LEU A 181 14.94 -9.36 -15.80
CA LEU A 181 14.35 -8.03 -15.94
C LEU A 181 14.17 -7.60 -17.41
N ASP A 182 15.16 -7.84 -18.27
CA ASP A 182 15.09 -7.43 -19.67
C ASP A 182 13.90 -8.07 -20.40
N GLU A 183 13.59 -9.32 -20.06
CA GLU A 183 12.48 -10.05 -20.66
C GLU A 183 11.13 -9.46 -20.30
N ILE A 184 10.88 -9.15 -19.02
CA ILE A 184 9.62 -8.50 -18.62
C ILE A 184 9.55 -7.06 -19.16
N MET A 185 10.67 -6.34 -19.22
CA MET A 185 10.71 -4.98 -19.75
C MET A 185 10.40 -4.98 -21.24
N ALA A 186 10.95 -5.92 -22.02
CA ALA A 186 10.61 -6.10 -23.42
C ALA A 186 9.13 -6.47 -23.61
N HIS A 187 8.59 -7.32 -22.73
CA HIS A 187 7.18 -7.71 -22.74
C HIS A 187 6.25 -6.51 -22.51
N VAL A 188 6.49 -5.73 -21.45
CA VAL A 188 5.70 -4.52 -21.14
C VAL A 188 5.91 -3.42 -22.18
N SER A 189 7.09 -3.32 -22.80
CA SER A 189 7.35 -2.39 -23.92
C SER A 189 6.51 -2.69 -25.17
N GLY A 190 5.91 -3.88 -25.26
CA GLY A 190 4.91 -4.20 -26.29
C GLY A 190 3.56 -3.51 -26.11
N GLU A 191 3.31 -2.88 -24.95
CA GLU A 191 2.09 -2.15 -24.68
C GLU A 191 2.07 -0.80 -25.40
N SER A 192 0.96 -0.53 -26.11
CA SER A 192 0.82 0.70 -26.90
C SER A 192 0.53 1.96 -26.07
N THR A 193 0.11 1.80 -24.81
CA THR A 193 -0.27 2.91 -23.90
C THR A 193 -0.13 2.49 -22.43
N GLY A 194 -0.17 3.46 -21.53
CA GLY A 194 -0.21 3.21 -20.09
C GLY A 194 1.13 2.82 -19.52
N ASN A 195 2.22 3.41 -20.03
CA ASN A 195 3.53 3.27 -19.43
C ASN A 195 3.66 4.22 -18.23
N TYR A 196 4.44 3.81 -17.23
CA TYR A 196 4.97 4.73 -16.23
C TYR A 196 6.10 5.54 -16.87
N LEU A 197 6.27 6.86 -16.71
CA LEU A 197 5.61 7.88 -15.87
C LEU A 197 4.59 8.73 -16.65
N LEU A 198 4.53 8.57 -17.98
CA LEU A 198 3.78 9.45 -18.89
C LEU A 198 2.80 8.64 -19.74
N GLY A 199 1.54 9.06 -19.73
CA GLY A 199 0.50 8.55 -20.60
C GLY A 199 0.63 9.06 -22.03
N ARG A 200 -0.11 8.44 -22.96
CA ARG A 200 -0.13 8.81 -24.39
C ARG A 200 -0.63 10.24 -24.63
N ASN A 201 -1.39 10.80 -23.69
CA ASN A 201 -1.84 12.19 -23.68
C ASN A 201 -0.79 13.18 -23.15
N GLY A 202 0.43 12.72 -22.83
CA GLY A 202 1.49 13.54 -22.24
C GLY A 202 1.27 13.89 -20.77
N MET A 203 0.22 13.35 -20.14
CA MET A 203 -0.07 13.56 -18.72
C MET A 203 0.65 12.53 -17.86
N TRP A 204 0.87 12.89 -16.58
CA TRP A 204 1.38 11.96 -15.58
C TRP A 204 0.50 10.71 -15.47
N HIS A 205 1.16 9.56 -15.36
CA HIS A 205 0.56 8.25 -15.22
C HIS A 205 1.37 7.44 -14.20
N SER A 206 0.79 7.22 -13.01
CA SER A 206 1.45 6.57 -11.87
C SER A 206 1.59 5.06 -11.98
N GLY A 207 0.78 4.42 -12.82
CA GLY A 207 0.75 2.97 -12.95
C GLY A 207 1.29 2.46 -14.27
N ILE A 208 1.03 1.19 -14.51
CA ILE A 208 1.21 0.53 -15.80
C ILE A 208 -0.10 -0.09 -16.27
N HIS A 209 -0.32 -0.14 -17.58
CA HIS A 209 -1.34 -0.98 -18.19
C HIS A 209 -0.69 -2.25 -18.74
N ILE A 210 -1.34 -3.38 -18.51
CA ILE A 210 -1.04 -4.64 -19.21
C ILE A 210 -2.33 -5.05 -19.91
N THR A 211 -2.24 -5.40 -21.19
CA THR A 211 -3.40 -5.68 -22.04
C THR A 211 -3.32 -7.05 -22.69
N ASN A 212 -4.42 -7.44 -23.34
CA ASN A 212 -4.46 -8.63 -24.18
C ASN A 212 -3.52 -8.58 -25.40
N ALA A 213 -2.92 -7.43 -25.74
CA ALA A 213 -1.95 -7.33 -26.82
C ALA A 213 -0.66 -8.12 -26.51
N THR A 214 -0.16 -8.03 -25.28
CA THR A 214 1.06 -8.73 -24.84
C THR A 214 0.74 -9.98 -24.04
N THR A 215 -0.37 -9.98 -23.29
CA THR A 215 -0.67 -11.00 -22.27
C THR A 215 -2.09 -11.56 -22.43
N PRO A 216 -2.45 -12.09 -23.63
CA PRO A 216 -3.81 -12.55 -23.93
C PRO A 216 -4.31 -13.68 -23.01
N TRP A 217 -3.41 -14.49 -22.46
CA TRP A 217 -3.76 -15.58 -21.53
C TRP A 217 -4.30 -15.09 -20.17
N CYS A 218 -4.16 -13.80 -19.85
CA CYS A 218 -4.73 -13.19 -18.65
C CYS A 218 -6.06 -12.47 -18.87
N ALA A 219 -6.53 -12.38 -20.11
CA ALA A 219 -7.84 -11.86 -20.44
C ALA A 219 -8.93 -12.90 -20.19
N LEU A 220 -10.05 -12.50 -19.59
CA LEU A 220 -11.19 -13.38 -19.35
C LEU A 220 -12.44 -12.80 -19.97
N SER A 221 -12.93 -13.44 -21.03
CA SER A 221 -14.13 -13.00 -21.73
C SER A 221 -15.40 -13.34 -20.97
N GLY A 222 -16.28 -12.34 -20.87
CA GLY A 222 -17.66 -12.48 -20.44
C GLY A 222 -18.62 -12.74 -21.61
N ASN A 223 -19.88 -12.38 -21.40
CA ASN A 223 -20.97 -12.62 -22.34
C ASN A 223 -21.51 -11.34 -23.00
N ALA A 224 -20.89 -10.19 -22.76
CA ALA A 224 -21.39 -8.92 -23.27
C ALA A 224 -21.39 -8.89 -24.81
N ILE A 225 -22.44 -8.30 -25.41
CA ILE A 225 -22.61 -8.30 -26.87
C ILE A 225 -21.48 -7.53 -27.56
N THR A 226 -21.12 -6.35 -27.04
CA THR A 226 -20.03 -5.53 -27.59
C THR A 226 -18.67 -6.20 -27.41
N GLU A 227 -18.46 -6.91 -26.31
CA GLU A 227 -17.28 -7.73 -26.07
C GLU A 227 -17.13 -8.82 -27.13
N LYS A 228 -18.20 -9.58 -27.43
CA LYS A 228 -18.21 -10.59 -28.50
C LYS A 228 -18.05 -9.99 -29.90
N ALA A 229 -18.59 -8.80 -30.14
CA ALA A 229 -18.44 -8.12 -31.42
C ALA A 229 -16.99 -7.65 -31.65
N ASN A 230 -16.31 -7.17 -30.61
CA ASN A 230 -14.91 -6.74 -30.69
C ASN A 230 -13.92 -7.91 -30.63
N PHE A 231 -14.26 -8.97 -29.90
CA PHE A 231 -13.44 -10.16 -29.71
C PHE A 231 -14.28 -11.43 -29.95
N PRO A 232 -14.48 -11.84 -31.22
CA PRO A 232 -15.34 -12.97 -31.57
C PRO A 232 -14.86 -14.31 -31.02
N ILE A 233 -13.55 -14.44 -30.78
CA ILE A 233 -12.95 -15.60 -30.11
C ILE A 233 -12.76 -15.21 -28.64
N PRO A 234 -13.47 -15.86 -27.70
CA PRO A 234 -13.37 -15.52 -26.28
C PRO A 234 -12.02 -15.93 -25.69
N TYR A 235 -11.43 -15.06 -24.88
CA TYR A 235 -10.27 -15.35 -24.07
C TYR A 235 -10.65 -16.23 -22.89
N LYS A 236 -9.85 -17.28 -22.67
CA LYS A 236 -10.13 -18.32 -21.66
C LYS A 236 -9.62 -17.95 -20.27
N GLY A 237 -8.81 -16.91 -20.10
CA GLY A 237 -8.19 -16.60 -18.80
C GLY A 237 -7.39 -17.77 -18.26
N GLN A 238 -6.49 -18.34 -19.07
CA GLN A 238 -5.67 -19.49 -18.67
C GLN A 238 -4.77 -19.18 -17.46
N GLN A 239 -4.44 -17.91 -17.24
CA GLN A 239 -3.64 -17.46 -16.12
C GLN A 239 -4.25 -16.21 -15.49
N ALA A 240 -4.21 -16.12 -14.17
CA ALA A 240 -4.65 -14.92 -13.46
C ALA A 240 -3.58 -13.81 -13.48
N ILE A 241 -4.03 -12.57 -13.29
CA ILE A 241 -3.20 -11.52 -12.70
C ILE A 241 -2.86 -11.95 -11.27
N ARG A 242 -1.60 -11.80 -10.89
CA ARG A 242 -1.03 -12.30 -9.64
C ARG A 242 -0.68 -11.16 -8.68
N CYS A 243 -0.77 -11.45 -7.39
CA CYS A 243 -0.29 -10.55 -6.35
C CYS A 243 1.23 -10.41 -6.48
N MET A 244 1.72 -9.18 -6.56
CA MET A 244 3.14 -8.89 -6.82
C MET A 244 4.01 -9.18 -5.60
N ALA A 245 3.48 -8.94 -4.41
CA ALA A 245 4.22 -9.14 -3.18
C ALA A 245 3.35 -9.74 -2.08
N ASP A 246 3.96 -10.36 -1.07
CA ASP A 246 3.23 -10.82 0.11
C ASP A 246 2.52 -9.64 0.78
N GLY A 247 1.27 -9.84 1.22
CA GLY A 247 0.50 -8.76 1.82
C GLY A 247 -0.89 -9.18 2.24
N GLU A 248 -1.76 -8.18 2.34
CA GLU A 248 -3.14 -8.33 2.78
C GLU A 248 -4.06 -7.49 1.90
N ILE A 249 -5.14 -8.09 1.39
CA ILE A 249 -6.20 -7.34 0.73
C ILE A 249 -6.94 -6.55 1.80
N VAL A 250 -6.97 -5.23 1.62
CA VAL A 250 -7.58 -4.28 2.58
C VAL A 250 -8.84 -3.63 2.03
N ALA A 251 -8.99 -3.58 0.70
CA ALA A 251 -10.21 -3.13 0.06
C ALA A 251 -10.39 -3.79 -1.31
N TYR A 252 -11.64 -3.89 -1.76
CA TYR A 252 -11.97 -4.33 -3.11
C TYR A 252 -13.27 -3.70 -3.59
N ARG A 253 -13.48 -3.72 -4.91
CA ARG A 253 -14.80 -3.63 -5.53
C ARG A 253 -14.91 -4.79 -6.50
N MET A 254 -15.92 -5.64 -6.33
CA MET A 254 -16.26 -6.67 -7.30
C MET A 254 -17.54 -6.25 -8.00
N ASN A 255 -17.48 -5.95 -9.30
CA ASN A 255 -18.70 -5.64 -10.03
C ASN A 255 -19.44 -6.91 -10.42
N GLN A 256 -20.78 -6.88 -10.34
CA GLN A 256 -21.59 -8.01 -10.79
C GLN A 256 -21.45 -8.18 -12.31
N ASP A 257 -21.48 -7.06 -13.04
CA ASP A 257 -21.23 -6.99 -14.49
C ASP A 257 -20.49 -5.69 -14.87
N TYR A 258 -20.14 -5.52 -16.14
CA TYR A 258 -19.50 -4.28 -16.63
C TYR A 258 -20.33 -3.03 -16.32
N LEU A 259 -19.66 -1.94 -15.94
CA LEU A 259 -20.31 -0.66 -15.67
C LEU A 259 -20.60 0.06 -17.01
N PRO A 260 -21.86 0.45 -17.28
CA PRO A 260 -22.17 1.19 -18.50
C PRO A 260 -21.73 2.66 -18.38
N LEU A 261 -21.04 3.16 -19.40
CA LEU A 261 -20.75 4.59 -19.58
C LEU A 261 -21.46 5.10 -20.84
N GLY A 262 -22.35 6.07 -20.69
CA GLY A 262 -23.03 6.67 -21.84
C GLY A 262 -22.05 7.38 -22.79
N TRP A 263 -22.10 7.03 -24.08
CA TRP A 263 -21.28 7.65 -25.14
C TRP A 263 -22.09 7.89 -26.42
N LYS A 264 -21.53 8.67 -27.36
CA LYS A 264 -22.22 9.14 -28.59
C LYS A 264 -22.93 8.04 -29.37
N ALA A 265 -22.38 6.82 -29.39
CA ALA A 265 -22.90 5.69 -30.16
C ALA A 265 -23.62 4.62 -29.30
N GLY A 266 -23.85 4.90 -28.00
CA GLY A 266 -24.40 3.94 -27.04
C GLY A 266 -23.52 3.78 -25.81
N ASN A 267 -23.85 2.82 -24.95
CA ASN A 267 -23.09 2.57 -23.73
C ASN A 267 -21.78 1.83 -24.03
N LEU A 268 -20.70 2.32 -23.43
CA LEU A 268 -19.41 1.64 -23.35
C LEU A 268 -19.38 0.75 -22.11
N ASN A 269 -18.71 -0.39 -22.21
CA ASN A 269 -18.48 -1.27 -21.07
C ASN A 269 -17.16 -0.93 -20.38
N LEU A 270 -17.25 -0.59 -19.09
CA LEU A 270 -16.11 -0.34 -18.23
C LEU A 270 -15.96 -1.47 -17.23
N SER A 271 -14.80 -2.13 -17.26
CA SER A 271 -14.36 -3.00 -16.19
C SER A 271 -14.04 -2.18 -14.94
N GLY A 272 -14.92 -2.27 -13.95
CA GLY A 272 -14.85 -1.48 -12.71
C GLY A 272 -14.28 -2.22 -11.50
N SER A 273 -14.07 -3.53 -11.57
CA SER A 273 -13.59 -4.28 -10.41
C SER A 273 -12.15 -3.92 -10.08
N PHE A 274 -11.82 -3.87 -8.79
CA PHE A 274 -10.46 -3.66 -8.31
C PHE A 274 -10.18 -4.40 -7.02
N VAL A 275 -8.90 -4.62 -6.74
CA VAL A 275 -8.38 -5.13 -5.48
C VAL A 275 -7.23 -4.23 -5.02
N LEU A 276 -7.23 -3.82 -3.75
CA LEU A 276 -6.17 -3.06 -3.10
C LEU A 276 -5.47 -3.94 -2.08
N VAL A 277 -4.18 -4.18 -2.29
CA VAL A 277 -3.33 -4.99 -1.40
C VAL A 277 -2.39 -4.07 -0.64
N ARG A 278 -2.35 -4.19 0.68
CA ARG A 278 -1.36 -3.55 1.55
C ARG A 278 -0.19 -4.50 1.78
N HIS A 279 1.00 -3.96 1.72
CA HIS A 279 2.26 -4.66 1.94
C HIS A 279 3.02 -4.02 3.11
N TYR A 280 4.00 -4.75 3.63
CA TYR A 280 5.00 -4.19 4.54
C TYR A 280 6.35 -4.81 4.19
N ILE A 281 7.37 -3.98 4.01
CA ILE A 281 8.75 -4.42 3.82
C ILE A 281 9.65 -3.69 4.80
N GLN A 282 10.67 -4.36 5.32
CA GLN A 282 11.73 -3.74 6.11
C GLN A 282 13.08 -4.34 5.67
N PRO A 283 13.80 -3.72 4.73
CA PRO A 283 15.05 -4.28 4.22
C PRO A 283 16.19 -4.29 5.24
N GLY A 284 16.17 -3.37 6.21
CA GLY A 284 17.21 -3.22 7.22
C GLY A 284 16.82 -3.71 8.61
N GLU A 285 17.67 -3.44 9.59
CA GLU A 285 17.51 -3.95 10.96
C GLU A 285 16.54 -3.12 11.82
N THR A 286 16.22 -1.90 11.41
CA THR A 286 15.44 -0.93 12.19
C THR A 286 14.08 -0.65 11.56
N GLN A 287 13.11 -0.19 12.36
CA GLN A 287 11.79 0.21 11.83
C GLN A 287 11.86 1.38 10.84
N LYS A 288 12.94 2.16 10.85
CA LYS A 288 13.16 3.28 9.92
C LYS A 288 13.39 2.81 8.49
N SER A 289 13.87 1.58 8.30
CA SER A 289 13.88 0.92 6.99
C SER A 289 12.56 0.20 6.68
N GLY A 290 11.53 0.33 7.51
CA GLY A 290 10.19 -0.20 7.28
C GLY A 290 9.37 0.67 6.32
N LEU A 291 8.51 0.06 5.51
CA LEU A 291 7.60 0.78 4.64
C LEU A 291 6.33 -0.01 4.41
N HIS A 292 5.19 0.62 4.69
CA HIS A 292 3.91 0.25 4.12
C HIS A 292 3.75 0.83 2.73
N PHE A 293 3.36 -0.01 1.79
CA PHE A 293 2.97 0.40 0.46
C PHE A 293 1.78 -0.44 0.00
N TYR A 294 1.14 -0.01 -1.06
CA TYR A 294 -0.07 -0.63 -1.59
C TYR A 294 0.10 -0.90 -3.07
N THR A 295 -0.46 -2.02 -3.52
CA THR A 295 -0.63 -2.31 -4.94
C THR A 295 -2.13 -2.29 -5.27
N LEU A 296 -2.51 -1.41 -6.17
CA LEU A 296 -3.87 -1.30 -6.71
C LEU A 296 -3.95 -2.04 -8.04
N TYR A 297 -4.85 -3.02 -8.12
CA TYR A 297 -5.17 -3.76 -9.35
C TYR A 297 -6.56 -3.35 -9.83
N MET A 298 -6.63 -2.59 -10.92
CA MET A 298 -7.88 -2.06 -11.48
C MET A 298 -8.21 -2.65 -12.84
N HIS A 299 -9.46 -2.48 -13.25
CA HIS A 299 -10.02 -3.03 -14.50
C HIS A 299 -10.08 -4.56 -14.54
N LEU A 300 -10.15 -5.19 -13.37
CA LEU A 300 -10.28 -6.64 -13.26
C LEU A 300 -11.67 -7.11 -13.74
N ALA A 301 -11.74 -8.30 -14.33
CA ALA A 301 -12.97 -8.88 -14.86
C ALA A 301 -14.11 -8.87 -13.82
N PRO A 302 -15.36 -8.56 -14.23
CA PRO A 302 -16.52 -8.62 -13.35
C PRO A 302 -16.88 -10.07 -13.02
N TYR A 303 -17.71 -10.25 -11.99
CA TYR A 303 -18.18 -11.57 -11.54
C TYR A 303 -18.87 -12.36 -12.67
N SER A 304 -19.66 -11.68 -13.51
CA SER A 304 -20.34 -12.26 -14.69
C SER A 304 -19.38 -12.99 -15.64
N ALA A 305 -18.16 -12.47 -15.84
CA ALA A 305 -17.17 -13.06 -16.73
C ALA A 305 -16.71 -14.46 -16.25
N TYR A 306 -16.56 -14.63 -14.93
CA TYR A 306 -16.24 -15.94 -14.33
C TYR A 306 -17.37 -16.96 -14.47
N LYS A 307 -18.60 -16.51 -14.75
CA LYS A 307 -19.78 -17.37 -14.92
C LYS A 307 -20.12 -17.65 -16.38
N ALA A 308 -19.53 -16.94 -17.33
CA ALA A 308 -19.87 -17.06 -18.74
C ALA A 308 -19.55 -18.43 -19.35
N ASN A 309 -18.41 -19.03 -18.99
CA ASN A 309 -17.95 -20.32 -19.51
C ASN A 309 -17.28 -21.13 -18.40
N PRO A 310 -18.01 -21.65 -17.40
CA PRO A 310 -17.42 -22.20 -16.18
C PRO A 310 -16.53 -23.42 -16.47
N THR A 311 -15.30 -23.35 -15.98
CA THR A 311 -14.35 -24.45 -15.99
C THR A 311 -14.00 -24.85 -14.56
N TRP A 312 -13.73 -26.13 -14.37
CA TRP A 312 -13.57 -26.75 -13.08
C TRP A 312 -12.32 -27.61 -13.06
N ILE A 313 -11.58 -27.57 -11.95
CA ILE A 313 -10.44 -28.42 -11.70
C ILE A 313 -10.84 -29.61 -10.83
N VAL A 314 -10.54 -30.79 -11.34
CA VAL A 314 -10.80 -32.08 -10.71
C VAL A 314 -9.89 -32.27 -9.49
N GLN A 315 -10.46 -32.58 -8.32
CA GLN A 315 -9.72 -32.64 -7.05
C GLN A 315 -9.16 -34.02 -6.69
N ASP A 316 -9.69 -35.08 -7.31
CA ASP A 316 -9.25 -36.46 -7.12
C ASP A 316 -9.37 -37.24 -8.44
N THR A 317 -8.84 -38.45 -8.54
CA THR A 317 -9.05 -39.30 -9.71
C THR A 317 -10.49 -39.82 -9.72
N LEU A 318 -11.29 -39.37 -10.68
CA LEU A 318 -12.73 -39.64 -10.72
C LEU A 318 -13.08 -40.68 -11.80
N PRO A 319 -13.98 -41.64 -11.52
CA PRO A 319 -14.52 -42.49 -12.58
C PRO A 319 -15.29 -41.65 -13.60
N THR A 320 -15.20 -42.03 -14.86
CA THR A 320 -16.02 -41.44 -15.93
C THR A 320 -16.87 -42.49 -16.63
N TYR A 321 -17.98 -42.05 -17.21
CA TYR A 321 -18.93 -42.90 -17.91
C TYR A 321 -19.37 -42.26 -19.21
N LEU A 322 -19.64 -43.06 -20.24
CA LEU A 322 -20.18 -42.57 -21.52
C LEU A 322 -21.53 -41.85 -21.32
N PRO A 323 -21.91 -40.91 -22.21
CA PRO A 323 -23.20 -40.23 -22.14
C PRO A 323 -24.41 -41.17 -21.99
N GLU A 324 -24.36 -42.33 -22.65
CA GLU A 324 -25.35 -43.42 -22.62
C GLU A 324 -25.61 -43.97 -21.21
N TRP A 325 -24.65 -43.84 -20.29
CA TRP A 325 -24.75 -44.32 -18.90
C TRP A 325 -25.93 -43.70 -18.14
N LYS A 326 -26.40 -42.51 -18.57
CA LYS A 326 -27.59 -41.86 -18.01
C LYS A 326 -28.79 -42.80 -17.92
N ALA A 327 -28.96 -43.71 -18.88
CA ALA A 327 -30.08 -44.65 -18.93
C ALA A 327 -30.09 -45.67 -17.77
N VAL A 328 -28.91 -46.02 -17.23
CA VAL A 328 -28.75 -47.06 -16.20
C VAL A 328 -28.35 -46.52 -14.84
N ALA A 329 -27.98 -45.23 -14.76
CA ALA A 329 -27.49 -44.57 -13.56
C ALA A 329 -28.48 -44.61 -12.36
N GLY A 330 -29.79 -44.66 -12.62
CA GLY A 330 -30.84 -44.76 -11.60
C GLY A 330 -31.14 -46.18 -11.12
N THR A 331 -30.45 -47.19 -11.64
CA THR A 331 -30.67 -48.61 -11.32
C THR A 331 -29.48 -49.19 -10.56
N ASN A 332 -29.62 -50.39 -10.00
CA ASN A 332 -28.48 -51.11 -9.39
C ASN A 332 -27.40 -51.54 -10.42
N ALA A 333 -27.72 -51.50 -11.73
CA ALA A 333 -26.78 -51.76 -12.83
C ALA A 333 -25.86 -50.57 -13.14
N TYR A 334 -25.94 -49.47 -12.38
CA TYR A 334 -25.07 -48.29 -12.55
C TYR A 334 -23.57 -48.60 -12.41
N LYS A 335 -23.22 -49.74 -11.77
CA LYS A 335 -21.84 -50.16 -11.52
C LYS A 335 -21.23 -50.80 -12.77
N ASP A 336 -20.12 -50.22 -13.21
CA ASP A 336 -19.21 -50.69 -14.28
C ASP A 336 -19.75 -50.74 -15.72
N GLN A 337 -21.07 -50.69 -15.95
CA GLN A 337 -21.62 -50.56 -17.30
C GLN A 337 -21.30 -49.17 -17.89
N ASN A 338 -20.89 -49.09 -19.16
CA ASN A 338 -20.52 -47.85 -19.85
C ASN A 338 -19.43 -47.01 -19.16
N LYS A 339 -18.69 -47.64 -18.24
CA LYS A 339 -17.56 -47.02 -17.57
C LYS A 339 -16.42 -46.84 -18.56
N LEU A 340 -15.85 -45.64 -18.57
CA LEU A 340 -14.66 -45.30 -19.32
C LEU A 340 -13.43 -45.40 -18.40
N ASP A 341 -12.33 -44.77 -18.80
CA ASP A 341 -11.17 -44.59 -17.93
C ASP A 341 -11.45 -43.53 -16.84
N SER A 342 -10.52 -43.36 -15.91
CA SER A 342 -10.66 -42.35 -14.85
C SER A 342 -10.12 -41.00 -15.28
N LEU A 343 -10.82 -39.93 -14.91
CA LEU A 343 -10.39 -38.56 -15.08
C LEU A 343 -9.33 -38.23 -14.02
N PRO A 344 -8.07 -37.95 -14.40
CA PRO A 344 -7.01 -37.72 -13.44
C PRO A 344 -7.22 -36.46 -12.60
N LYS A 345 -6.77 -36.49 -11.34
CA LYS A 345 -6.67 -35.30 -10.49
C LYS A 345 -5.91 -34.16 -11.20
N GLY A 346 -6.45 -32.95 -11.12
CA GLY A 346 -5.90 -31.75 -11.75
C GLY A 346 -6.35 -31.53 -13.21
N SER A 347 -7.13 -32.46 -13.78
CA SER A 347 -7.73 -32.26 -15.11
C SER A 347 -8.74 -31.11 -15.07
N ILE A 348 -8.90 -30.43 -16.21
CA ILE A 348 -9.84 -29.32 -16.37
C ILE A 348 -11.02 -29.79 -17.19
N ILE A 349 -12.22 -29.47 -16.73
CA ILE A 349 -13.48 -29.79 -17.40
C ILE A 349 -14.37 -28.57 -17.50
N SER A 350 -15.17 -28.49 -18.56
CA SER A 350 -16.28 -27.53 -18.64
C SER A 350 -17.58 -28.22 -18.26
N TRP A 351 -18.35 -27.55 -17.40
CA TRP A 351 -19.62 -28.06 -16.89
C TRP A 351 -20.53 -26.92 -16.47
N ASP A 352 -21.72 -26.88 -17.07
CA ASP A 352 -22.78 -25.97 -16.65
C ASP A 352 -23.63 -26.61 -15.55
N LYS A 353 -23.45 -26.14 -14.32
CA LYS A 353 -24.19 -26.58 -13.14
C LYS A 353 -25.63 -26.07 -13.09
N HIS A 354 -26.06 -25.21 -14.01
CA HIS A 354 -27.43 -24.71 -14.09
C HIS A 354 -28.24 -25.45 -15.16
N ASP A 355 -27.57 -26.15 -16.07
CA ASP A 355 -28.22 -27.03 -17.03
C ASP A 355 -28.66 -28.33 -16.34
N SER A 356 -29.98 -28.47 -16.14
CA SER A 356 -30.57 -29.67 -15.55
C SER A 356 -30.36 -30.95 -16.39
N GLN A 357 -30.15 -30.83 -17.71
CA GLN A 357 -29.90 -31.98 -18.57
C GLN A 357 -28.51 -32.57 -18.40
N ARG A 358 -27.57 -31.73 -17.95
CA ARG A 358 -26.17 -32.07 -17.63
C ARG A 358 -25.97 -32.48 -16.18
N GLN A 359 -27.05 -32.78 -15.46
CA GLN A 359 -27.02 -33.21 -14.08
C GLN A 359 -27.83 -34.48 -13.88
N LEU A 360 -27.34 -35.34 -13.00
CA LEU A 360 -28.00 -36.60 -12.68
C LEU A 360 -27.63 -37.05 -11.27
N ARG A 361 -28.63 -37.36 -10.44
CA ARG A 361 -28.40 -38.12 -9.21
C ARG A 361 -28.54 -39.60 -9.52
N ALA A 362 -27.46 -40.36 -9.32
CA ALA A 362 -27.46 -41.80 -9.55
C ALA A 362 -28.03 -42.57 -8.34
N ALA A 363 -28.24 -43.88 -8.49
CA ALA A 363 -28.80 -44.77 -7.46
C ALA A 363 -27.98 -44.78 -6.15
N ASN A 364 -26.70 -44.44 -6.21
CA ASN A 364 -25.83 -44.28 -5.03
C ASN A 364 -26.05 -42.94 -4.28
N GLY A 365 -27.03 -42.12 -4.69
CA GLY A 365 -27.34 -40.82 -4.10
C GLY A 365 -26.39 -39.69 -4.53
N ARG A 366 -25.35 -39.99 -5.30
CA ARG A 366 -24.31 -39.03 -5.70
C ARG A 366 -24.70 -38.22 -6.92
N LEU A 367 -24.17 -37.00 -7.02
CA LEU A 367 -24.39 -36.10 -8.15
C LEU A 367 -23.30 -36.27 -9.20
N TYR A 368 -23.75 -36.56 -10.42
CA TYR A 368 -22.93 -36.62 -11.62
C TYR A 368 -23.24 -35.43 -12.53
N GLY A 369 -22.19 -34.89 -13.15
CA GLY A 369 -22.28 -33.85 -14.18
C GLY A 369 -21.86 -34.42 -15.53
N LEU A 370 -22.56 -34.03 -16.60
CA LEU A 370 -22.12 -34.29 -17.98
C LEU A 370 -21.14 -33.18 -18.37
N VAL A 371 -19.88 -33.54 -18.41
CA VAL A 371 -18.76 -32.61 -18.55
C VAL A 371 -18.09 -32.80 -19.90
N THR A 372 -17.42 -31.77 -20.38
CA THR A 372 -16.51 -31.87 -21.53
C THR A 372 -15.08 -31.72 -21.03
N ILE A 373 -14.18 -32.60 -21.46
CA ILE A 373 -12.78 -32.59 -21.02
C ILE A 373 -12.03 -31.48 -21.76
N GLU A 374 -11.54 -30.47 -21.04
CA GLU A 374 -10.76 -29.36 -21.62
C GLU A 374 -9.25 -29.61 -21.55
N LYS A 375 -8.79 -30.32 -20.51
CA LYS A 375 -7.38 -30.69 -20.32
C LYS A 375 -7.25 -31.92 -19.44
N LEU A 376 -6.36 -32.83 -19.82
CA LEU A 376 -5.95 -33.96 -18.98
C LEU A 376 -4.65 -33.64 -18.25
N ALA A 377 -4.60 -33.93 -16.96
CA ALA A 377 -3.40 -33.68 -16.13
C ALA A 377 -2.33 -34.77 -16.28
N SER A 378 -2.70 -35.98 -16.72
CA SER A 378 -1.79 -37.09 -16.97
C SER A 378 -2.33 -37.98 -18.08
N THR A 379 -1.52 -38.94 -18.52
CA THR A 379 -1.93 -39.93 -19.53
C THR A 379 -3.20 -40.65 -19.08
N SER A 380 -4.18 -40.72 -19.98
CA SER A 380 -5.45 -41.44 -19.83
C SER A 380 -5.88 -41.95 -21.20
N LYS A 381 -6.80 -42.92 -21.25
CA LYS A 381 -7.47 -43.35 -22.49
C LYS A 381 -8.54 -42.35 -22.96
N LEU A 382 -8.88 -41.37 -22.13
CA LEU A 382 -9.77 -40.26 -22.47
C LEU A 382 -9.06 -39.25 -23.39
N ASN A 383 -9.82 -38.50 -24.16
CA ASN A 383 -9.32 -37.43 -25.01
C ASN A 383 -9.89 -36.06 -24.61
N VAL A 384 -9.14 -35.01 -24.89
CA VAL A 384 -9.65 -33.63 -24.82
C VAL A 384 -10.78 -33.48 -25.84
N GLY A 385 -11.90 -32.91 -25.43
CA GLY A 385 -13.13 -32.79 -26.21
C GLY A 385 -14.16 -33.88 -25.92
N ASP A 386 -13.78 -34.98 -25.28
CA ASP A 386 -14.73 -36.05 -24.93
C ASP A 386 -15.79 -35.53 -23.95
N GLN A 387 -17.02 -36.01 -24.13
CA GLN A 387 -18.12 -35.80 -23.18
C GLN A 387 -18.32 -37.05 -22.32
N CYS A 388 -18.31 -36.88 -21.00
CA CYS A 388 -18.51 -37.98 -20.07
C CYS A 388 -19.24 -37.54 -18.81
N TRP A 389 -19.90 -38.49 -18.16
CA TRP A 389 -20.45 -38.30 -16.82
C TRP A 389 -19.35 -38.53 -15.78
N THR A 390 -19.17 -37.60 -14.86
CA THR A 390 -18.28 -37.77 -13.70
C THR A 390 -18.86 -37.12 -12.46
N LEU A 391 -18.22 -37.34 -11.32
CA LEU A 391 -18.67 -36.87 -10.01
C LEU A 391 -18.39 -35.39 -9.83
N VAL A 392 -19.40 -34.63 -9.41
CA VAL A 392 -19.31 -33.17 -9.23
C VAL A 392 -19.79 -32.70 -7.85
N ASP A 393 -20.25 -33.62 -6.99
CA ASP A 393 -20.57 -33.36 -5.59
C ASP A 393 -19.32 -33.33 -4.68
N ASN A 394 -19.51 -33.06 -3.39
CA ASN A 394 -18.51 -33.25 -2.32
C ASN A 394 -17.13 -32.65 -2.62
N ASN A 395 -17.09 -31.49 -3.27
CA ASN A 395 -15.86 -30.82 -3.69
C ASN A 395 -14.96 -31.66 -4.62
N ASN A 396 -15.50 -32.66 -5.33
CA ASN A 396 -14.76 -33.43 -6.34
C ASN A 396 -14.27 -32.54 -7.49
N VAL A 397 -14.93 -31.40 -7.70
CA VAL A 397 -14.53 -30.37 -8.65
C VAL A 397 -14.59 -29.00 -7.96
N LEU A 398 -13.64 -28.11 -8.27
CA LEU A 398 -13.63 -26.74 -7.78
C LEU A 398 -13.51 -25.77 -8.97
N PRO A 399 -14.04 -24.54 -8.87
CA PRO A 399 -13.84 -23.53 -9.91
C PRO A 399 -12.35 -23.33 -10.20
N GLU A 400 -11.96 -23.39 -11.47
CA GLU A 400 -10.55 -23.33 -11.88
C GLU A 400 -9.99 -21.89 -11.79
N ARG A 401 -10.77 -20.91 -12.24
CA ARG A 401 -10.29 -19.53 -12.49
C ARG A 401 -10.70 -18.53 -11.41
N GLU A 402 -11.46 -18.95 -10.41
CA GLU A 402 -11.86 -18.02 -9.35
C GLU A 402 -10.62 -17.54 -8.55
N PRO A 403 -10.50 -16.23 -8.29
CA PRO A 403 -9.39 -15.69 -7.50
C PRO A 403 -9.28 -16.38 -6.13
N SER A 404 -8.05 -16.63 -5.69
CA SER A 404 -7.78 -17.43 -4.48
C SER A 404 -8.41 -16.83 -3.23
N TRP A 405 -8.50 -15.50 -3.17
CA TRP A 405 -9.06 -14.75 -2.05
C TRP A 405 -10.59 -14.88 -1.93
N TRP A 406 -11.31 -15.27 -2.98
CA TRP A 406 -12.78 -15.45 -2.94
C TRP A 406 -13.21 -16.51 -1.92
N LYS A 407 -12.41 -17.58 -1.78
CA LYS A 407 -12.69 -18.67 -0.82
C LYS A 407 -12.71 -18.16 0.62
N GLN A 408 -11.93 -17.12 0.91
CA GLN A 408 -11.84 -16.54 2.24
C GLN A 408 -13.03 -15.62 2.57
N LEU A 409 -13.83 -15.21 1.58
CA LEU A 409 -15.08 -14.47 1.77
C LEU A 409 -16.30 -15.38 1.98
N ALA A 410 -16.21 -16.65 1.59
CA ALA A 410 -17.34 -17.58 1.58
C ALA A 410 -17.61 -18.30 2.92
N SER A 411 -16.99 -17.87 4.03
CA SER A 411 -17.19 -18.48 5.35
C SER A 411 -18.44 -17.91 6.05
N PRO A 412 -19.27 -18.69 6.76
CA PRO A 412 -20.48 -18.20 7.43
C PRO A 412 -20.26 -17.06 8.44
N ALA A 413 -19.02 -16.87 8.91
CA ALA A 413 -18.61 -15.83 9.84
C ALA A 413 -18.02 -14.57 9.14
N LYS A 414 -17.93 -14.54 7.81
CA LYS A 414 -17.40 -13.41 7.03
C LYS A 414 -18.48 -12.90 6.07
N GLU A 415 -18.49 -11.59 5.85
CA GLU A 415 -19.45 -10.92 4.97
C GLU A 415 -19.52 -11.62 3.61
N MET A 416 -20.72 -12.04 3.18
CA MET A 416 -20.94 -12.49 1.81
C MET A 416 -20.35 -11.47 0.84
N MET A 417 -19.73 -11.94 -0.25
CA MET A 417 -19.14 -11.08 -1.27
C MET A 417 -20.13 -10.00 -1.70
N GLN A 418 -19.77 -8.75 -1.48
CA GLN A 418 -20.63 -7.61 -1.79
C GLN A 418 -20.27 -7.09 -3.18
N PHE A 419 -21.28 -6.90 -4.02
CA PHE A 419 -21.10 -6.44 -5.39
C PHE A 419 -21.31 -4.93 -5.54
N ASP A 420 -20.72 -4.36 -6.59
CA ASP A 420 -20.99 -3.01 -7.13
C ASP A 420 -20.74 -1.84 -6.18
N LYS A 421 -19.99 -2.07 -5.10
CA LYS A 421 -19.52 -1.02 -4.19
C LYS A 421 -18.10 -1.28 -3.71
N VAL A 422 -17.47 -0.23 -3.19
CA VAL A 422 -16.18 -0.34 -2.50
C VAL A 422 -16.42 -0.96 -1.12
N VAL A 423 -15.70 -2.03 -0.84
CA VAL A 423 -15.69 -2.72 0.45
C VAL A 423 -14.33 -2.50 1.09
N SER A 424 -14.32 -1.83 2.24
CA SER A 424 -13.15 -1.74 3.12
C SER A 424 -13.23 -2.87 4.13
N LEU A 425 -12.22 -3.73 4.16
CA LEU A 425 -12.22 -4.91 5.02
C LEU A 425 -11.78 -4.53 6.44
N THR A 426 -12.64 -4.80 7.41
CA THR A 426 -12.30 -4.68 8.85
C THR A 426 -11.30 -5.73 9.28
N THR A 427 -11.37 -6.93 8.69
CA THR A 427 -10.36 -7.98 8.81
C THR A 427 -9.72 -8.22 7.44
N PRO A 428 -8.47 -7.77 7.23
CA PRO A 428 -7.77 -7.98 5.97
C PRO A 428 -7.64 -9.46 5.59
N ILE A 429 -7.57 -9.73 4.29
CA ILE A 429 -7.41 -11.09 3.75
C ILE A 429 -5.95 -11.30 3.38
N THR A 430 -5.26 -12.24 4.03
CA THR A 430 -3.87 -12.58 3.68
C THR A 430 -3.79 -13.10 2.25
N ILE A 431 -2.79 -12.62 1.51
CA ILE A 431 -2.49 -13.03 0.14
C ILE A 431 -0.96 -13.12 -0.06
N LYS A 432 -0.49 -14.12 -0.79
CA LYS A 432 0.94 -14.34 -1.05
C LYS A 432 1.34 -13.89 -2.45
N ALA A 433 2.62 -13.54 -2.60
CA ALA A 433 3.20 -13.24 -3.91
C ALA A 433 3.02 -14.43 -4.87
N GLY A 434 2.34 -14.20 -5.99
CA GLY A 434 1.98 -15.21 -6.98
C GLY A 434 0.53 -15.70 -6.91
N ASP A 435 -0.19 -15.42 -5.81
CA ASP A 435 -1.60 -15.79 -5.68
C ASP A 435 -2.48 -15.02 -6.68
N SER A 436 -3.58 -15.64 -7.12
CA SER A 436 -4.49 -15.04 -8.10
C SER A 436 -5.31 -13.88 -7.52
N ILE A 437 -5.15 -12.70 -8.11
CA ILE A 437 -5.92 -11.48 -7.80
C ILE A 437 -7.21 -11.44 -8.60
N GLY A 438 -7.12 -11.73 -9.90
CA GLY A 438 -8.20 -11.57 -10.87
C GLY A 438 -7.76 -11.88 -12.29
N HIS A 439 -8.59 -11.54 -13.28
CA HIS A 439 -8.24 -11.56 -14.69
C HIS A 439 -8.46 -10.16 -15.28
N MET A 440 -7.87 -9.85 -16.43
CA MET A 440 -8.17 -8.60 -17.13
C MET A 440 -9.62 -8.62 -17.59
N GLY A 441 -10.34 -7.54 -17.30
CA GLY A 441 -11.71 -7.34 -17.79
C GLY A 441 -11.73 -6.57 -19.10
N PHE A 442 -12.79 -6.76 -19.87
CA PHE A 442 -13.06 -5.96 -21.07
C PHE A 442 -13.30 -4.50 -20.72
N TYR A 443 -12.63 -3.60 -21.42
CA TYR A 443 -12.63 -2.18 -21.19
C TYR A 443 -12.77 -1.42 -22.51
N GLN A 444 -13.68 -0.47 -22.53
CA GLN A 444 -13.92 0.41 -23.67
C GLN A 444 -13.60 1.86 -23.30
N ALA A 445 -12.57 2.41 -23.91
CA ALA A 445 -12.18 3.81 -23.76
C ALA A 445 -12.75 4.66 -24.91
N PRO A 446 -13.33 5.84 -24.66
CA PRO A 446 -13.64 6.78 -25.72
C PRO A 446 -12.34 7.32 -26.37
N LYS A 447 -12.36 7.49 -27.69
CA LYS A 447 -11.33 8.21 -28.46
C LYS A 447 -11.97 9.41 -29.17
N GLU A 448 -11.14 10.36 -29.64
CA GLU A 448 -11.63 11.51 -30.44
C GLU A 448 -12.53 11.06 -31.59
N GLN A 449 -12.15 9.97 -32.24
CA GLN A 449 -12.97 9.24 -33.21
C GLN A 449 -13.04 7.76 -32.81
N GLY A 450 -14.25 7.30 -32.47
CA GLY A 450 -14.52 5.90 -32.18
C GLY A 450 -14.29 5.47 -30.73
N ILE A 451 -14.02 4.18 -30.56
CA ILE A 451 -13.93 3.48 -29.28
C ILE A 451 -12.69 2.60 -29.31
N ASP A 452 -11.93 2.58 -28.22
CA ASP A 452 -10.83 1.65 -28.01
C ASP A 452 -11.29 0.48 -27.13
N SER A 453 -11.43 -0.70 -27.72
CA SER A 453 -11.83 -1.91 -27.00
C SER A 453 -10.63 -2.81 -26.74
N ARG A 454 -10.40 -3.18 -25.49
CA ARG A 454 -9.31 -4.11 -25.09
C ARG A 454 -9.63 -4.80 -23.78
N TYR A 455 -8.91 -5.85 -23.44
CA TYR A 455 -8.84 -6.32 -22.06
C TYR A 455 -7.62 -5.67 -21.43
N GLN A 456 -7.78 -5.13 -20.23
CA GLN A 456 -6.67 -4.48 -19.54
C GLN A 456 -6.73 -4.72 -18.04
N VAL A 457 -5.57 -4.62 -17.40
CA VAL A 457 -5.43 -4.33 -15.99
C VAL A 457 -4.59 -3.06 -15.86
N HIS A 458 -4.97 -2.18 -14.93
CA HIS A 458 -4.10 -1.10 -14.47
C HIS A 458 -3.50 -1.51 -13.14
N ILE A 459 -2.17 -1.42 -13.01
CA ILE A 459 -1.45 -1.78 -11.79
C ILE A 459 -0.67 -0.55 -11.33
N GLU A 460 -0.89 -0.16 -10.08
CA GLU A 460 -0.26 1.03 -9.49
C GLU A 460 0.28 0.70 -8.11
N CYS A 461 1.52 1.13 -7.84
CA CYS A 461 2.14 1.04 -6.53
C CYS A 461 2.17 2.43 -5.89
N ILE A 462 1.59 2.55 -4.70
CA ILE A 462 1.50 3.81 -3.94
C ILE A 462 1.88 3.59 -2.50
N SER A 463 2.43 4.62 -1.86
CA SER A 463 2.62 4.64 -0.41
C SER A 463 2.14 5.98 0.13
N SER A 464 1.33 5.91 1.17
CA SER A 464 0.94 7.05 2.00
C SER A 464 1.59 6.95 3.39
N ASP A 465 2.64 6.14 3.52
CA ASP A 465 3.35 5.95 4.77
C ASP A 465 4.19 7.20 5.06
N GLU A 466 4.02 7.77 6.26
CA GLU A 466 4.76 8.94 6.70
C GLU A 466 6.27 8.67 6.77
N ASN A 467 6.69 7.41 6.91
CA ASN A 467 8.09 7.00 6.90
C ASN A 467 8.72 6.97 5.49
N LEU A 468 7.94 7.13 4.40
CA LEU A 468 8.46 7.05 3.02
C LEU A 468 9.70 7.95 2.77
N PRO A 469 9.72 9.24 3.16
CA PRO A 469 10.89 10.10 2.96
C PRO A 469 12.14 9.61 3.69
N GLN A 470 11.98 8.97 4.84
CA GLN A 470 13.06 8.40 5.62
C GLN A 470 13.51 7.06 5.05
N PHE A 471 12.59 6.18 4.68
CA PHE A 471 12.87 4.92 3.98
C PHE A 471 13.75 5.14 2.74
N LEU A 472 13.42 6.14 1.92
CA LEU A 472 14.15 6.48 0.69
C LEU A 472 15.59 6.99 0.95
N GLN A 473 15.91 7.44 2.16
CA GLN A 473 17.28 7.82 2.54
C GLN A 473 18.16 6.60 2.87
N ASN A 474 17.59 5.39 2.86
CA ASN A 474 18.27 4.14 3.19
C ASN A 474 19.03 4.22 4.54
N PRO A 475 18.33 4.44 5.67
CA PRO A 475 18.96 4.76 6.95
C PRO A 475 19.89 3.65 7.47
N ASP A 476 19.55 2.39 7.17
CA ASP A 476 20.32 1.22 7.56
C ASP A 476 21.41 0.84 6.52
N LYS A 477 21.58 1.64 5.45
CA LYS A 477 22.55 1.42 4.36
C LYS A 477 22.47 0.04 3.73
N VAL A 478 21.26 -0.49 3.61
CA VAL A 478 21.01 -1.81 3.02
C VAL A 478 21.55 -1.86 1.60
N GLY A 479 22.28 -2.92 1.26
CA GLY A 479 22.86 -3.11 -0.08
C GLY A 479 24.11 -2.28 -0.38
N HIS A 480 24.55 -1.37 0.50
CA HIS A 480 25.71 -0.51 0.23
C HIS A 480 27.01 -1.30 -0.03
N ASP A 481 27.21 -2.41 0.71
CA ASP A 481 28.41 -3.23 0.59
C ASP A 481 28.29 -4.34 -0.48
N LYS A 482 27.10 -4.50 -1.08
CA LYS A 482 26.78 -5.46 -2.16
C LYS A 482 25.72 -4.84 -3.10
N PRO A 483 26.11 -3.82 -3.88
CA PRO A 483 25.19 -3.04 -4.71
C PRO A 483 24.58 -3.84 -5.86
#